data_AF-A0A1I0GBM8-F1
#
_entry.id   AF-A0A1I0GBM8-F1
#
_cell.length_a   1.000
_cell.length_b   1.000
_cell.length_c   1.000
_cell.angle_alpha   90.00
_cell.angle_beta   90.00
_cell.angle_gamma   90.00
#
_symmetry.space_group_name_H-M   'P 1'
#
loop_
_entity.id
_entity.type
_entity.pdbx_description
1 polymer ?
#
loop_
_entity_poly.entity_id
_entity_poly.type
_entity_poly.pdbx_seq_one_letter_code
_entity_poly.pdbx_strand_id
1 'polypeptide(L)'
;MRRPAAALLALALSGCALSGCAGGGGSGSGEAPVPRTSAEVLSAETPSADSPSADSLGDEQGGNRALALSCDAASEVHLPAVPAPLRRAGAFSRLPALTRPLDVHGLIWSQNDERLYVGVVCGPRTAEQFVTLVAQARLTMWEGRPALHWTTRTGVRNFMWLERPGVAVYVGATPGLSDRIHPIATGIG
;
A
#
# COMPACT_ATOMS: atom_id res chain seq x y z
N MET A 1 22.26 0.49 -50.19
CA MET A 1 22.26 -0.84 -49.54
C MET A 1 22.87 -0.72 -48.15
N ARG A 2 22.06 -0.69 -47.09
CA ARG A 2 22.54 -0.69 -45.69
C ARG A 2 21.86 -1.86 -44.98
N ARG A 3 22.64 -2.85 -44.58
CA ARG A 3 22.22 -4.04 -43.82
C ARG A 3 22.36 -3.77 -42.31
N PRO A 4 21.50 -4.36 -41.46
CA PRO A 4 21.59 -4.32 -39.99
C PRO A 4 22.40 -5.51 -39.43
N ALA A 5 23.02 -5.34 -38.26
CA ALA A 5 23.52 -6.41 -37.38
C ALA A 5 23.40 -5.87 -35.94
N ALA A 6 22.52 -6.36 -35.07
CA ALA A 6 22.40 -7.68 -34.45
C ALA A 6 23.49 -7.96 -33.40
N ALA A 7 23.04 -7.90 -32.13
CA ALA A 7 23.41 -8.69 -30.95
C ALA A 7 24.86 -8.66 -30.41
N LEU A 8 24.97 -8.47 -29.07
CA LEU A 8 25.45 -9.54 -28.18
C LEU A 8 25.24 -9.17 -26.70
N LEU A 9 24.45 -10.02 -26.03
CA LEU A 9 24.35 -10.16 -24.59
C LEU A 9 25.68 -10.73 -24.05
N ALA A 10 26.18 -10.21 -22.93
CA ALA A 10 27.17 -10.89 -22.11
C ALA A 10 26.69 -10.90 -20.65
N LEU A 11 26.25 -12.08 -20.21
CA LEU A 11 26.06 -12.43 -18.81
C LEU A 11 27.44 -12.60 -18.14
N ALA A 12 27.64 -11.98 -16.98
CA ALA A 12 28.75 -12.29 -16.09
C ALA A 12 28.18 -12.74 -14.74
N LEU A 13 28.18 -14.06 -14.54
CA LEU A 13 28.15 -14.73 -13.24
C LEU A 13 29.56 -15.27 -13.00
N SER A 14 30.13 -15.07 -11.80
CA SER A 14 30.90 -16.09 -11.04
C SER A 14 31.79 -15.48 -9.95
N GLY A 15 31.82 -16.13 -8.77
CA GLY A 15 32.76 -15.92 -7.66
C GLY A 15 32.12 -15.29 -6.41
N CYS A 16 32.19 -15.81 -5.18
CA CYS A 16 33.20 -16.65 -4.55
C CYS A 16 32.60 -17.65 -3.54
N ALA A 17 33.43 -18.64 -3.23
CA ALA A 17 33.17 -19.86 -2.51
C ALA A 17 33.44 -19.78 -0.99
N LEU A 18 33.02 -20.86 -0.29
CA LEU A 18 33.63 -21.49 0.89
C LEU A 18 33.73 -20.67 2.19
N SER A 19 32.99 -21.09 3.22
CA SER A 19 33.63 -21.63 4.43
C SER A 19 32.62 -22.41 5.28
N GLY A 20 32.99 -23.62 5.69
CA GLY A 20 32.22 -24.46 6.60
C GLY A 20 32.52 -24.16 8.07
N CYS A 21 31.56 -24.47 8.94
CA CYS A 21 31.79 -24.75 10.35
C CYS A 21 31.03 -26.01 10.72
N ALA A 22 31.76 -26.97 11.27
CA ALA A 22 31.28 -28.23 11.81
C ALA A 22 31.10 -28.15 13.33
N GLY A 23 30.28 -29.04 13.88
CA GLY A 23 30.20 -29.39 15.31
C GLY A 23 29.24 -28.51 16.11
N GLY A 24 28.38 -29.01 16.98
CA GLY A 24 28.24 -30.33 17.59
C GLY A 24 27.64 -30.15 19.00
N GLY A 25 27.04 -31.21 19.55
CA GLY A 25 26.86 -31.36 21.00
C GLY A 25 25.48 -30.97 21.55
N GLY A 26 24.76 -31.98 22.06
CA GLY A 26 23.48 -31.83 22.72
C GLY A 26 23.54 -31.61 24.23
N SER A 27 22.36 -31.35 24.80
CA SER A 27 21.91 -31.52 26.19
C SER A 27 20.63 -30.70 26.29
N GLY A 28 19.57 -31.08 26.98
CA GLY A 28 19.35 -32.15 27.93
C GLY A 28 17.94 -31.93 28.47
N SER A 29 17.31 -33.02 28.87
CA SER A 29 15.96 -33.12 29.43
C SER A 29 15.77 -32.26 30.67
N GLY A 30 14.57 -31.70 30.85
CA GLY A 30 14.15 -31.01 32.06
C GLY A 30 12.63 -31.14 32.22
N GLU A 31 12.24 -32.15 32.99
CA GLU A 31 10.87 -32.53 33.34
C GLU A 31 10.25 -31.53 34.35
N ALA A 32 8.91 -31.52 34.39
CA ALA A 32 8.05 -30.60 35.15
C ALA A 32 8.25 -30.65 36.69
N PRO A 33 7.59 -29.73 37.43
CA PRO A 33 6.48 -30.22 38.24
C PRO A 33 5.26 -29.27 38.37
N VAL A 34 4.11 -29.91 38.57
CA VAL A 34 2.80 -29.36 38.96
C VAL A 34 2.78 -29.08 40.47
N PRO A 35 1.93 -28.15 40.95
CA PRO A 35 1.07 -28.54 42.08
C PRO A 35 -0.42 -28.20 41.86
N ARG A 36 -1.25 -29.15 42.30
CA ARG A 36 -2.70 -29.06 42.45
C ARG A 36 -3.05 -28.21 43.68
N THR A 37 -4.08 -27.39 43.58
CA THR A 37 -4.98 -27.10 44.71
C THR A 37 -6.43 -27.23 44.24
N SER A 38 -7.18 -28.05 44.96
CA SER A 38 -8.61 -28.26 44.80
C SER A 38 -9.38 -27.19 45.56
N ALA A 39 -10.46 -26.66 44.97
CA ALA A 39 -11.72 -26.38 45.67
C ALA A 39 -12.82 -26.10 44.64
N GLU A 40 -13.81 -26.99 44.60
CA GLU A 40 -15.09 -26.84 43.93
C GLU A 40 -15.90 -25.69 44.56
N VAL A 41 -16.63 -24.91 43.75
CA VAL A 41 -18.04 -24.55 44.02
C VAL A 41 -18.78 -24.39 42.67
N LEU A 42 -19.95 -25.01 42.61
CA LEU A 42 -20.87 -25.08 41.48
C LEU A 42 -21.56 -23.76 41.09
N SER A 43 -22.03 -23.77 39.84
CA SER A 43 -23.29 -23.19 39.31
C SER A 43 -23.24 -21.87 38.51
N ALA A 44 -23.48 -22.07 37.21
CA ALA A 44 -24.49 -21.44 36.36
C ALA A 44 -24.56 -19.90 36.30
N GLU A 45 -24.23 -19.33 35.13
CA GLU A 45 -25.20 -18.79 34.16
C GLU A 45 -24.45 -18.19 32.98
N THR A 46 -24.84 -18.57 31.76
CA THR A 46 -24.51 -17.85 30.51
C THR A 46 -25.68 -16.90 30.26
N PRO A 47 -25.45 -15.61 29.98
CA PRO A 47 -25.70 -15.16 28.61
C PRO A 47 -24.84 -13.97 28.11
N SER A 48 -24.76 -13.89 26.78
CA SER A 48 -24.56 -12.69 25.94
C SER A 48 -23.19 -11.99 26.01
N ALA A 49 -22.30 -12.13 25.03
CA ALA A 49 -22.38 -11.58 23.67
C ALA A 49 -22.51 -10.04 23.63
N ASP A 50 -21.49 -9.33 24.08
CA ASP A 50 -21.20 -7.95 23.64
C ASP A 50 -20.08 -8.01 22.59
N SER A 51 -20.47 -8.37 21.37
CA SER A 51 -19.71 -7.99 20.18
C SER A 51 -19.96 -6.50 19.96
N PRO A 52 -18.93 -5.62 19.91
CA PRO A 52 -19.15 -4.29 19.37
C PRO A 52 -19.55 -4.49 17.92
N SER A 53 -20.83 -4.22 17.65
CA SER A 53 -21.43 -4.17 16.33
C SER A 53 -20.50 -3.36 15.44
N ALA A 54 -19.87 -4.03 14.49
CA ALA A 54 -19.36 -3.38 13.31
C ALA A 54 -20.58 -2.74 12.65
N ASP A 55 -20.71 -1.42 12.85
CA ASP A 55 -21.66 -0.59 12.15
C ASP A 55 -21.56 -0.89 10.65
N SER A 56 -22.60 -1.57 10.17
CA SER A 56 -23.20 -1.34 8.87
C SER A 56 -22.23 -1.14 7.71
N LEU A 57 -21.56 -2.22 7.29
CA LEU A 57 -21.19 -2.38 5.87
C LEU A 57 -22.43 -2.82 5.08
N GLY A 58 -23.49 -2.01 5.17
CA GLY A 58 -24.66 -2.06 4.33
C GLY A 58 -24.60 -0.86 3.39
N ASP A 59 -24.09 -1.08 2.18
CA ASP A 59 -24.86 -0.87 0.96
C ASP A 59 -23.95 -1.02 -0.25
N GLU A 60 -24.21 -2.10 -0.98
CA GLU A 60 -23.90 -2.23 -2.39
C GLU A 60 -24.60 -1.11 -3.19
N GLN A 61 -24.02 -0.72 -4.32
CA GLN A 61 -24.61 0.16 -5.35
C GLN A 61 -24.72 1.66 -5.01
N GLY A 62 -23.59 2.38 -5.05
CA GLY A 62 -23.56 3.84 -4.89
C GLY A 62 -22.98 4.55 -6.10
N GLY A 63 -23.84 5.02 -7.01
CA GLY A 63 -23.45 6.01 -8.00
C GLY A 63 -22.86 7.26 -7.35
N ASN A 64 -21.82 7.81 -7.98
CA ASN A 64 -21.37 9.21 -7.91
C ASN A 64 -21.29 9.93 -6.55
N ARG A 65 -21.36 9.26 -5.40
CA ARG A 65 -21.19 9.91 -4.11
C ARG A 65 -19.71 10.18 -3.89
N ALA A 66 -19.38 11.43 -3.54
CA ALA A 66 -18.03 11.82 -3.21
C ALA A 66 -17.47 10.88 -2.14
N LEU A 67 -16.36 10.22 -2.45
CA LEU A 67 -15.63 9.37 -1.53
C LEU A 67 -14.52 10.20 -0.90
N ALA A 68 -14.19 9.92 0.35
CA ALA A 68 -13.13 10.63 1.03
C ALA A 68 -12.17 9.67 1.73
N LEU A 69 -10.91 10.09 1.80
CA LEU A 69 -9.82 9.40 2.49
C LEU A 69 -9.16 10.36 3.46
N SER A 70 -8.78 9.89 4.64
CA SER A 70 -8.26 10.75 5.69
C SER A 70 -7.12 10.09 6.44
N CYS A 71 -6.15 10.88 6.89
CA CYS A 71 -5.15 10.44 7.87
C CYS A 71 -5.64 10.62 9.31
N ASP A 72 -6.48 11.64 9.53
CA ASP A 72 -7.20 11.94 10.76
C ASP A 72 -8.46 12.76 10.42
N ALA A 73 -9.30 13.04 11.42
CA ALA A 73 -10.56 13.76 11.23
C ALA A 73 -10.40 15.19 10.65
N ALA A 74 -9.21 15.80 10.77
CA ALA A 74 -8.94 17.15 10.26
C ALA A 74 -8.29 17.13 8.86
N SER A 75 -8.03 15.95 8.31
CA SER A 75 -7.23 15.78 7.12
C SER A 75 -7.90 14.89 6.06
N GLU A 76 -9.16 15.17 5.80
CA GLU A 76 -9.93 14.58 4.72
C GLU A 76 -9.43 15.04 3.34
N VAL A 77 -9.44 14.13 2.37
CA VAL A 77 -9.12 14.33 0.96
C VAL A 77 -10.27 13.73 0.17
N HIS A 78 -10.97 14.57 -0.60
CA HIS A 78 -12.10 14.13 -1.40
C HIS A 78 -11.61 13.61 -2.74
N LEU A 79 -12.19 12.48 -3.13
CA LEU A 79 -11.92 11.84 -4.40
C LEU A 79 -13.01 12.23 -5.40
N PRO A 80 -12.63 12.50 -6.66
CA PRO A 80 -13.62 12.69 -7.70
C PRO A 80 -14.36 11.38 -7.95
N ALA A 81 -15.53 11.50 -8.56
CA ALA A 81 -16.19 10.34 -9.13
C ALA A 81 -15.27 9.67 -10.16
N VAL A 82 -14.95 8.39 -9.94
CA VAL A 82 -14.18 7.61 -10.91
C VAL A 82 -15.11 7.23 -12.06
N PRO A 83 -14.81 7.61 -13.30
CA PRO A 83 -15.72 7.40 -14.42
C PRO A 83 -15.89 5.92 -14.73
N ALA A 84 -17.10 5.56 -15.18
CA ALA A 84 -17.36 4.25 -15.76
C ALA A 84 -16.41 3.98 -16.95
N PRO A 85 -16.05 2.70 -17.20
CA PRO A 85 -16.61 1.49 -16.60
C PRO A 85 -15.82 0.95 -15.40
N LEU A 86 -14.94 1.74 -14.79
CA LEU A 86 -14.20 1.34 -13.59
C LEU A 86 -15.15 1.00 -12.44
N ARG A 87 -14.92 -0.14 -11.79
CA ARG A 87 -15.68 -0.60 -10.62
C ARG A 87 -14.78 -0.66 -9.40
N ARG A 88 -15.32 -0.35 -8.23
CA ARG A 88 -14.59 -0.48 -6.96
C ARG A 88 -14.26 -1.96 -6.75
N ALA A 89 -12.97 -2.25 -6.58
CA ALA A 89 -12.42 -3.60 -6.50
C ALA A 89 -11.84 -3.93 -5.12
N GLY A 90 -11.64 -2.92 -4.26
CA GLY A 90 -11.18 -3.14 -2.89
C GLY A 90 -10.50 -1.91 -2.29
N ALA A 91 -9.69 -2.17 -1.28
CA ALA A 91 -8.89 -1.20 -0.56
C ALA A 91 -7.45 -1.71 -0.37
N PHE A 92 -6.52 -0.81 -0.08
CA PHE A 92 -5.14 -1.15 0.29
C PHE A 92 -4.65 -0.24 1.42
N SER A 93 -3.77 -0.78 2.26
CA SER A 93 -3.22 -0.09 3.43
C SER A 93 -1.69 -0.01 3.44
N ARG A 94 -1.04 -0.38 2.34
CA ARG A 94 0.42 -0.35 2.19
C ARG A 94 0.84 0.03 0.78
N LEU A 95 1.94 0.76 0.68
CA LEU A 95 2.63 1.05 -0.57
C LEU A 95 4.05 0.47 -0.51
N PRO A 96 4.35 -0.63 -1.23
CA PRO A 96 5.67 -1.28 -1.17
C PRO A 96 6.84 -0.41 -1.64
N ALA A 97 6.56 0.67 -2.38
CA ALA A 97 7.58 1.59 -2.88
C ALA A 97 8.12 2.55 -1.80
N LEU A 98 7.46 2.63 -0.63
CA LEU A 98 7.87 3.52 0.44
C LEU A 98 9.16 3.02 1.10
N THR A 99 10.12 3.92 1.30
CA THR A 99 11.41 3.65 1.95
C THR A 99 11.29 3.40 3.46
N ARG A 100 10.15 3.78 4.05
CA ARG A 100 9.81 3.58 5.45
C ARG A 100 8.33 3.20 5.58
N PRO A 101 7.95 2.45 6.63
CA PRO A 101 6.54 2.14 6.87
C PRO A 101 5.80 3.43 7.22
N LEU A 102 4.75 3.74 6.47
CA LEU A 102 3.81 4.81 6.75
C LEU A 102 2.39 4.26 6.63
N ASP A 103 1.46 4.87 7.35
CA ASP A 103 0.05 4.57 7.22
C ASP A 103 -0.45 5.02 5.85
N VAL A 104 -1.24 4.16 5.23
CA VAL A 104 -1.83 4.40 3.92
C VAL A 104 -3.30 4.02 3.99
N HIS A 105 -4.15 4.87 3.45
CA HIS A 105 -5.56 4.56 3.22
C HIS A 105 -5.82 4.68 1.73
N GLY A 106 -6.20 3.59 1.09
CA GLY A 106 -6.32 3.55 -0.36
C GLY A 106 -7.46 2.68 -0.86
N LEU A 107 -7.91 3.00 -2.05
CA LEU A 107 -8.99 2.34 -2.78
C LEU A 107 -8.48 1.86 -4.13
N ILE A 108 -9.03 0.73 -4.55
CA ILE A 108 -8.71 0.10 -5.83
C ILE A 108 -9.97 0.13 -6.68
N TRP A 109 -9.81 0.54 -7.93
CA TRP A 109 -10.79 0.32 -8.98
C TRP A 109 -10.20 -0.59 -10.05
N SER A 110 -11.04 -1.37 -10.71
CA SER A 110 -10.64 -2.23 -11.81
C SER A 110 -11.58 -2.12 -13.00
N GLN A 111 -11.03 -2.40 -14.18
CA GLN A 111 -11.74 -2.65 -15.42
C GLN A 111 -10.96 -3.73 -16.16
N ASN A 112 -11.57 -4.89 -16.40
CA ASN A 112 -10.87 -6.07 -16.92
C ASN A 112 -9.65 -6.41 -16.04
N ASP A 113 -8.48 -6.61 -16.64
CA ASP A 113 -7.22 -6.87 -15.94
C ASP A 113 -6.47 -5.60 -15.50
N GLU A 114 -7.02 -4.43 -15.80
CA GLU A 114 -6.42 -3.14 -15.47
C GLU A 114 -6.92 -2.63 -14.11
N ARG A 115 -6.03 -1.97 -13.37
CA ARG A 115 -6.28 -1.45 -12.03
C ARG A 115 -5.83 0.00 -11.89
N LEU A 116 -6.66 0.75 -11.20
CA LEU A 116 -6.41 2.10 -10.72
C LEU A 116 -6.34 2.05 -9.18
N TYR A 117 -5.36 2.74 -8.62
CA TYR A 117 -5.13 2.87 -7.19
C TYR A 117 -5.18 4.34 -6.84
N VAL A 118 -5.94 4.72 -5.82
CA VAL A 118 -5.95 6.07 -5.27
C VAL A 118 -5.84 5.97 -3.76
N GLY A 119 -4.98 6.75 -3.13
CA GLY A 119 -4.80 6.70 -1.69
C GLY A 119 -4.20 7.96 -1.10
N VAL A 120 -4.23 8.03 0.23
CA VAL A 120 -3.50 9.00 1.03
C VAL A 120 -2.40 8.29 1.82
N VAL A 121 -1.25 8.95 1.97
CA VAL A 121 -0.10 8.51 2.74
C VAL A 121 0.13 9.50 3.87
N CYS A 122 0.14 8.99 5.08
CA CYS A 122 0.16 9.79 6.30
C CYS A 122 1.58 9.95 6.83
N GLY A 123 1.89 11.15 7.33
CA GLY A 123 3.15 11.44 8.03
C GLY A 123 4.20 12.33 7.33
N PRO A 124 4.26 12.54 6.00
CA PRO A 124 5.27 13.45 5.44
C PRO A 124 4.90 14.90 5.75
N ARG A 125 5.62 15.55 6.67
CA ARG A 125 5.31 16.93 7.10
C ARG A 125 6.04 18.02 6.32
N THR A 126 7.13 17.66 5.65
CA THR A 126 7.95 18.61 4.89
C THR A 126 8.25 18.08 3.49
N ALA A 127 8.65 18.98 2.59
CA ALA A 127 9.07 18.60 1.24
C ALA A 127 10.27 17.66 1.26
N GLU A 128 11.25 17.89 2.14
CA GLU A 128 12.46 17.08 2.26
C GLU A 128 12.14 15.65 2.72
N GLN A 129 11.22 15.51 3.67
CA GLN A 129 10.72 14.19 4.07
C GLN A 129 9.97 13.51 2.93
N PHE A 130 9.16 14.28 2.20
CA PHE A 130 8.37 13.78 1.09
C PHE A 130 9.25 13.26 -0.05
N VAL A 131 10.25 14.02 -0.51
CA VAL A 131 11.07 13.64 -1.68
C VAL A 131 11.93 12.39 -1.45
N THR A 132 12.11 11.98 -0.20
CA THR A 132 12.86 10.76 0.18
C THR A 132 11.97 9.53 0.38
N LEU A 133 10.65 9.66 0.23
CA LEU A 133 9.71 8.56 0.46
C LEU A 133 9.85 7.41 -0.54
N VAL A 134 10.30 7.69 -1.77
CA VAL A 134 10.44 6.66 -2.81
C VAL A 134 11.82 6.78 -3.43
N ALA A 135 12.70 5.83 -3.11
CA ALA A 135 14.13 5.89 -3.46
C ALA A 135 14.42 6.00 -4.97
N GLN A 136 13.55 5.44 -5.81
CA GLN A 136 13.72 5.40 -7.27
C GLN A 136 12.69 6.29 -8.01
N ALA A 137 12.11 7.26 -7.32
CA ALA A 137 11.20 8.21 -7.95
C ALA A 137 11.93 9.38 -8.59
N ARG A 138 11.32 9.92 -9.64
CA ARG A 138 11.67 11.23 -10.21
C ARG A 138 10.90 12.30 -9.47
N LEU A 139 11.60 13.34 -9.01
CA LEU A 139 11.01 14.53 -8.45
C LEU A 139 10.47 15.44 -9.56
N THR A 140 9.25 15.92 -9.37
CA THR A 140 8.47 16.76 -10.28
C THR A 140 7.64 17.76 -9.47
N MET A 141 6.75 18.51 -10.12
CA MET A 141 5.79 19.39 -9.45
C MET A 141 4.35 19.09 -9.89
N TRP A 142 3.42 19.22 -8.95
CA TRP A 142 1.97 19.18 -9.15
C TRP A 142 1.35 20.47 -8.64
N GLU A 143 0.90 21.36 -9.53
CA GLU A 143 0.25 22.62 -9.13
C GLU A 143 1.09 23.43 -8.10
N GLY A 144 2.41 23.47 -8.29
CA GLY A 144 3.35 24.15 -7.39
C GLY A 144 3.78 23.34 -6.16
N ARG A 145 3.28 22.11 -6.01
CA ARG A 145 3.60 21.20 -4.89
C ARG A 145 4.64 20.15 -5.30
N PRO A 146 5.53 19.72 -4.38
CA PRO A 146 6.45 18.61 -4.65
C PRO A 146 5.68 17.34 -5.05
N ALA A 147 6.12 16.68 -6.12
CA ALA A 147 5.51 15.45 -6.61
C ALA A 147 6.54 14.40 -7.01
N LEU A 148 6.25 13.14 -6.75
CA LEU A 148 7.05 11.98 -7.09
C LEU A 148 6.37 11.18 -8.20
N HIS A 149 7.16 10.78 -9.19
CA HIS A 149 6.72 9.90 -10.26
C HIS A 149 7.65 8.69 -10.38
N TRP A 150 7.09 7.48 -10.43
CA TRP A 150 7.87 6.25 -10.66
C TRP A 150 7.04 5.18 -11.37
N THR A 151 7.73 4.22 -11.97
CA THR A 151 7.10 3.07 -12.63
C THR A 151 7.62 1.79 -12.01
N THR A 152 6.72 0.86 -11.66
CA THR A 152 7.12 -0.46 -11.14
C THR A 152 7.67 -1.35 -12.26
N ARG A 153 8.29 -2.48 -11.88
CA ARG A 153 8.70 -3.51 -12.86
C ARG A 153 7.53 -4.09 -13.66
N THR A 154 6.34 -4.09 -13.09
CA THR A 154 5.10 -4.56 -13.74
C THR A 154 4.44 -3.48 -14.63
N GLY A 155 5.07 -2.31 -14.78
CA GLY A 155 4.57 -1.23 -15.64
C GLY A 155 3.50 -0.35 -14.99
N VAL A 156 3.19 -0.53 -13.70
CA VAL A 156 2.29 0.38 -12.98
C VAL A 156 2.96 1.74 -12.89
N ARG A 157 2.33 2.76 -13.46
CA ARG A 157 2.76 4.15 -13.35
C ARG A 157 2.18 4.74 -12.09
N ASN A 158 3.01 5.44 -11.34
CA ASN A 158 2.67 5.97 -10.03
C ASN A 158 3.00 7.45 -9.99
N PHE A 159 2.10 8.19 -9.36
CA PHE A 159 2.20 9.61 -9.13
C PHE A 159 1.78 9.89 -7.69
N MET A 160 2.56 10.71 -6.99
CA MET A 160 2.26 11.10 -5.63
C MET A 160 2.63 12.56 -5.45
N TRP A 161 1.87 13.34 -4.69
CA TRP A 161 2.25 14.71 -4.35
C TRP A 161 1.98 15.01 -2.89
N LEU A 162 2.73 15.97 -2.34
CA LEU A 162 2.50 16.48 -1.00
C LEU A 162 1.33 17.46 -1.05
N GLU A 163 0.15 17.02 -0.60
CA GLU A 163 -1.07 17.82 -0.59
C GLU A 163 -0.97 18.95 0.43
N ARG A 164 -0.58 18.57 1.65
CA ARG A 164 -0.36 19.46 2.80
C ARG A 164 0.54 18.77 3.81
N PRO A 165 1.13 19.49 4.79
CA PRO A 165 1.93 18.86 5.84
C PRO A 165 1.18 17.71 6.52
N GLY A 166 1.75 16.51 6.46
CA GLY A 166 1.21 15.29 7.05
C GLY A 166 0.41 14.41 6.08
N VAL A 167 0.05 14.91 4.89
CA VAL A 167 -0.78 14.18 3.91
C VAL A 167 -0.15 14.27 2.53
N ALA A 168 0.19 13.12 1.97
CA ALA A 168 0.49 12.98 0.55
C ALA A 168 -0.61 12.19 -0.16
N VAL A 169 -0.98 12.60 -1.36
CA VAL A 169 -1.95 11.87 -2.19
C VAL A 169 -1.20 11.03 -3.21
N TYR A 170 -1.69 9.82 -3.42
CA TYR A 170 -1.14 8.82 -4.33
C TYR A 170 -2.17 8.41 -5.37
N VAL A 171 -1.74 8.34 -6.63
CA VAL A 171 -2.49 7.77 -7.75
C VAL A 171 -1.56 6.82 -8.51
N GLY A 172 -2.01 5.59 -8.71
CA GLY A 172 -1.30 4.58 -9.50
C GLY A 172 -2.23 3.96 -10.54
N ALA A 173 -1.70 3.61 -11.71
CA ALA A 173 -2.47 2.90 -12.72
C ALA A 173 -1.62 1.90 -13.49
N THR A 174 -2.21 0.75 -13.79
CA THR A 174 -1.66 -0.20 -14.77
C THR A 174 -1.60 0.43 -16.17
N PRO A 175 -0.79 -0.11 -17.11
CA PRO A 175 -0.52 0.54 -18.39
C PRO A 175 -1.76 0.98 -19.18
N GLY A 176 -2.79 0.13 -19.28
CA GLY A 176 -4.03 0.43 -20.01
C GLY A 176 -4.91 1.51 -19.37
N LEU A 177 -4.62 1.92 -18.15
CA LEU A 177 -5.30 3.02 -17.45
C LEU A 177 -4.39 4.22 -17.16
N SER A 178 -3.15 4.22 -17.65
CA SER A 178 -2.18 5.27 -17.31
C SER A 178 -2.63 6.69 -17.69
N ASP A 179 -3.34 6.85 -18.81
CA ASP A 179 -3.89 8.15 -19.23
C ASP A 179 -5.01 8.66 -18.30
N ARG A 180 -5.51 7.83 -17.38
CA ARG A 180 -6.50 8.22 -16.36
C ARG A 180 -5.87 8.88 -15.14
N ILE A 181 -4.57 8.74 -14.90
CA ILE A 181 -3.90 9.29 -13.72
C ILE A 181 -4.13 10.80 -13.62
N HIS A 182 -3.87 11.54 -14.71
CA HIS A 182 -3.95 13.00 -14.70
C HIS A 182 -5.39 13.53 -14.50
N PRO A 183 -6.41 13.07 -15.26
CA PRO A 183 -7.80 13.47 -15.01
C PRO A 183 -8.29 13.18 -13.58
N ILE A 184 -7.86 12.07 -12.98
CA ILE A 184 -8.23 11.72 -11.61
C ILE A 184 -7.50 12.63 -10.61
N ALA A 185 -6.20 12.85 -10.80
CA ALA A 185 -5.41 13.71 -9.92
C ALA A 185 -5.97 15.14 -9.86
N THR A 186 -6.40 15.70 -10.99
CA THR A 186 -7.01 17.04 -11.06
C THR A 186 -8.34 17.14 -10.31
N GLY A 187 -9.05 16.02 -10.13
CA GLY A 187 -10.32 16.01 -9.42
C GLY A 187 -10.21 15.81 -7.90
N ILE A 188 -9.00 15.62 -7.36
CA ILE A 188 -8.77 15.38 -5.92
C ILE A 188 -8.54 16.70 -5.19
N GLY A 189 -9.21 16.91 -4.05
CA GLY A 189 -9.12 18.13 -3.23
C GLY A 189 -9.69 18.01 -1.82
#